data_AF-Q9CK54-F1
#
_entry.id   AF-Q9CK54-F1
#
_cell.length_a   1.000
_cell.length_b   1.000
_cell.length_c   1.000
_cell.angle_alpha   90.00
_cell.angle_beta   90.00
_cell.angle_gamma   90.00
#
_symmetry.space_group_name_H-M   'P 1'
#
loop_
_entity.id
_entity.type
_entity.pdbx_description
1 polymer ?
#
loop_
_entity_poly.entity_id
_entity_poly.type
_entity_poly.pdbx_seq_one_letter_code
_entity_poly.pdbx_strand_id
1 'polypeptide(L)'
;MRKYSVITYREDETVEGQPFIIATGKTYQAAAQIAREAMDNDPLVYGSTLRVERSPYEITVFDKQGEIAFVGEYPTYAQACDVSDYLKTTGLYSEIRISHPDGLGGEQ
;
A
#
# COMPACT_ATOMS: atom_id res chain seq x y z
N MET A 1 2.11 -1.12 -19.32
CA MET A 1 1.37 -0.14 -18.49
C MET A 1 2.38 0.84 -17.91
N ARG A 2 2.11 2.16 -17.96
CA ARG A 2 2.95 3.18 -17.31
C ARG A 2 2.88 2.95 -15.80
N LYS A 3 4.03 2.85 -15.12
CA LYS A 3 4.13 2.63 -13.66
C LYS A 3 3.94 3.92 -12.85
N TYR A 4 3.48 4.96 -13.51
CA TYR A 4 3.37 6.29 -12.97
C TYR A 4 2.18 7.00 -13.61
N SER A 5 1.55 7.88 -12.84
CA SER A 5 0.43 8.71 -13.30
C SER A 5 0.92 10.12 -13.53
N VAL A 6 0.59 10.71 -14.68
CA VAL A 6 0.88 12.12 -14.96
C VAL A 6 -0.33 12.95 -14.54
N ILE A 7 -0.08 13.98 -13.73
CA ILE A 7 -1.06 14.97 -13.30
C ILE A 7 -0.56 16.36 -13.66
N THR A 8 -1.47 17.26 -13.99
CA THR A 8 -1.16 18.68 -14.30
C THR A 8 -1.77 19.63 -13.27
N TYR A 9 -2.25 19.08 -12.15
CA TYR A 9 -2.89 19.84 -11.08
C TYR A 9 -2.79 19.08 -9.75
N ARG A 10 -2.42 19.78 -8.68
CA ARG A 10 -2.38 19.30 -7.28
C ARG A 10 -3.01 20.39 -6.41
N GLU A 11 -3.95 20.06 -5.53
CA GLU A 11 -4.68 21.06 -4.71
C GLU A 11 -3.75 21.89 -3.80
N ASP A 12 -2.57 21.35 -3.46
CA ASP A 12 -1.63 21.94 -2.50
C ASP A 12 -0.54 22.80 -3.17
N GLU A 13 -0.38 22.69 -4.49
CA GLU A 13 0.62 23.42 -5.27
C GLU A 13 0.09 23.74 -6.68
N THR A 14 -0.01 25.02 -7.01
CA THR A 14 -0.27 25.49 -8.37
C THR A 14 0.96 25.21 -9.25
N VAL A 15 1.06 24.00 -9.79
CA VAL A 15 1.98 23.73 -10.90
C VAL A 15 1.26 24.14 -12.18
N GLU A 16 1.30 25.42 -12.53
CA GLU A 16 0.64 25.94 -13.72
C GLU A 16 1.13 25.20 -14.98
N GLY A 17 0.30 24.27 -15.46
CA GLY A 17 0.40 23.66 -16.80
C GLY A 17 1.55 22.67 -17.04
N GLN A 18 2.47 22.46 -16.10
CA GLN A 18 3.60 21.55 -16.29
C GLN A 18 3.27 20.13 -15.77
N PRO A 19 3.53 19.07 -16.57
CA PRO A 19 3.23 17.71 -16.16
C PRO A 19 4.11 17.30 -14.96
N PHE A 20 3.43 16.79 -13.94
CA PHE A 20 4.01 16.27 -12.70
C PHE A 20 3.65 14.79 -12.57
N ILE A 21 4.53 13.99 -11.99
CA ILE A 21 4.31 12.54 -11.93
C ILE A 21 4.07 12.03 -10.52
N ILE A 22 3.12 11.12 -10.35
CA ILE A 22 3.05 10.24 -9.19
C ILE A 22 3.70 8.91 -9.58
N ALA A 23 4.91 8.66 -9.09
CA ALA A 23 5.62 7.40 -9.30
C ALA A 23 5.25 6.42 -8.19
N THR A 24 4.61 5.30 -8.57
CA THR A 24 4.13 4.32 -7.61
C THR A 24 5.02 3.08 -7.64
N GLY A 25 5.58 2.70 -6.49
CA GLY A 25 6.42 1.51 -6.35
C GLY A 25 6.12 0.72 -5.09
N LYS A 26 6.48 -0.57 -5.06
CA LYS A 26 6.36 -1.42 -3.86
C LYS A 26 7.26 -0.96 -2.71
N THR A 27 8.35 -0.28 -3.04
CA THR A 27 9.26 0.35 -2.08
C THR A 27 9.52 1.79 -2.48
N TYR A 28 10.01 2.61 -1.55
CA TYR A 28 10.45 3.98 -1.85
C TYR A 28 11.52 4.00 -2.96
N GLN A 29 12.43 3.03 -2.94
CA GLN A 29 13.51 2.92 -3.92
C GLN A 29 12.97 2.58 -5.32
N ALA A 30 11.98 1.69 -5.40
CA ALA A 30 11.29 1.39 -6.64
C ALA A 30 10.50 2.60 -7.16
N ALA A 31 9.77 3.30 -6.30
CA ALA A 31 9.07 4.53 -6.66
C ALA A 31 10.04 5.61 -7.16
N ALA A 32 11.18 5.79 -6.49
CA ALA A 32 12.22 6.73 -6.89
C ALA A 32 12.85 6.38 -8.24
N GLN A 33 13.10 5.08 -8.48
CA GLN A 33 13.61 4.63 -9.78
C GLN A 33 12.61 4.92 -10.90
N ILE A 34 11.33 4.64 -10.68
CA ILE A 34 10.26 4.92 -11.65
C ILE A 34 10.16 6.43 -11.93
N ALA A 35 10.24 7.26 -10.89
CA ALA A 35 10.24 8.72 -11.03
C ALA A 35 11.41 9.20 -11.89
N ARG A 36 12.62 8.70 -11.59
CA ARG A 36 13.84 9.06 -12.31
C ARG A 36 13.79 8.62 -13.77
N GLU A 37 13.42 7.37 -14.04
CA GLU A 37 13.25 6.87 -15.41
C GLU A 37 12.23 7.70 -16.19
N ALA A 38 11.14 8.14 -15.55
CA ALA A 38 10.13 8.94 -16.22
C ALA A 38 10.61 10.38 -16.52
N MET A 39 11.36 11.01 -15.60
CA MET A 39 11.96 12.33 -15.80
C MET A 39 13.08 12.32 -16.84
N ASP A 40 13.91 11.27 -16.85
CA ASP A 40 15.01 11.13 -17.83
C ASP A 40 14.48 10.93 -19.26
N ASN A 41 13.28 10.37 -19.42
CA ASN A 41 12.65 10.12 -20.72
C ASN A 41 11.72 11.24 -21.21
N ASP A 42 11.22 12.11 -20.31
CA ASP A 42 10.28 13.18 -20.66
C ASP A 42 10.72 14.53 -20.06
N PRO A 43 11.38 15.39 -20.85
CA PRO A 43 11.90 16.68 -20.37
C PRO A 43 10.80 17.69 -20.04
N LEU A 44 9.53 17.42 -20.36
CA LEU A 44 8.41 18.27 -19.96
C LEU A 44 8.01 18.01 -18.50
N VAL A 45 8.42 16.89 -17.93
CA VAL A 45 8.12 16.57 -16.53
C VAL A 45 8.90 17.48 -15.61
N TYR A 46 8.17 18.28 -14.83
CA TYR A 46 8.77 19.23 -13.89
C TYR A 46 9.18 18.58 -12.56
N GLY A 47 8.49 17.52 -12.13
CA GLY A 47 8.78 16.88 -10.86
C GLY A 47 7.98 15.61 -10.61
N SER A 48 8.25 14.98 -9.46
CA SER A 48 7.57 13.76 -9.06
C SER A 48 7.24 13.69 -7.57
N THR A 49 6.17 12.98 -7.24
CA THR A 49 5.86 12.48 -5.90
C THR A 49 6.03 10.97 -5.88
N LEU A 50 6.66 10.47 -4.83
CA LEU A 50 6.84 9.05 -4.60
C LEU A 50 5.64 8.51 -3.81
N ARG A 51 4.93 7.56 -4.40
CA ARG A 51 3.90 6.79 -3.70
C ARG A 51 4.41 5.38 -3.50
N VAL A 52 4.38 4.91 -2.26
CA VAL A 52 4.64 3.50 -1.98
C VAL A 52 3.30 2.77 -1.92
N GLU A 53 3.09 1.87 -2.88
CA GLU A 53 2.04 0.84 -2.76
C GLU A 53 2.54 -0.18 -1.74
N ARG A 54 2.30 0.11 -0.46
CA ARG A 54 2.48 -0.90 0.58
C ARG A 54 1.46 -1.99 0.30
N SER A 55 1.92 -3.23 0.23
CA SER A 55 1.02 -4.37 0.24
C SER A 55 0.13 -4.26 1.49
N PRO A 56 -1.17 -4.54 1.41
CA PRO A 56 -1.99 -4.56 2.61
C PRO A 56 -1.56 -5.71 3.52
N TYR A 57 -1.77 -5.54 4.82
CA TYR A 57 -1.75 -6.62 5.79
C TYR A 57 -2.99 -7.48 5.55
N GLU A 58 -2.81 -8.77 5.37
CA GLU A 58 -3.89 -9.72 5.20
C GLU A 58 -4.23 -10.37 6.54
N ILE A 59 -5.51 -10.37 6.91
CA ILE A 59 -6.03 -11.22 7.97
C ILE A 59 -6.67 -12.44 7.31
N THR A 60 -6.21 -13.62 7.67
CA THR A 60 -6.90 -14.89 7.37
C THR A 60 -7.51 -15.44 8.65
N VAL A 61 -8.81 -15.72 8.64
CA VAL A 61 -9.60 -16.20 9.79
C VAL A 61 -10.09 -17.61 9.51
N PHE A 62 -9.93 -18.49 10.49
CA PHE A 62 -10.34 -19.88 10.41
C PHE A 62 -11.53 -20.16 11.35
N ASP A 63 -12.53 -20.89 10.85
CA ASP A 63 -13.67 -21.32 11.64
C ASP A 63 -13.30 -22.41 12.66
N LYS A 64 -14.27 -22.91 13.43
CA LYS A 64 -14.01 -23.97 14.43
C LYS A 64 -13.63 -25.32 13.84
N GLN A 65 -13.81 -25.53 12.54
CA GLN A 65 -13.44 -26.75 11.83
C GLN A 65 -12.02 -26.64 11.24
N GLY A 66 -11.41 -25.44 11.28
CA GLY A 66 -10.10 -25.16 10.71
C GLY A 66 -10.17 -24.70 9.25
N GLU A 67 -11.36 -24.43 8.72
CA GLU A 67 -11.56 -23.95 7.36
C GLU A 67 -11.50 -22.43 7.30
N ILE A 68 -11.06 -21.87 6.16
CA ILE A 68 -11.00 -20.42 5.99
C ILE A 68 -12.43 -19.85 6.00
N ALA A 69 -12.74 -19.08 7.03
CA ALA A 69 -14.01 -18.39 7.18
C ALA A 69 -14.01 -17.04 6.44
N PHE A 70 -12.88 -16.33 6.49
CA PHE A 70 -12.76 -14.97 5.99
C PHE A 70 -11.30 -14.61 5.70
N VAL A 71 -11.10 -13.81 4.65
CA VAL A 71 -9.83 -13.14 4.34
C VAL A 71 -10.10 -11.64 4.14
N GLY A 72 -9.33 -10.78 4.80
CA GLY A 72 -9.49 -9.33 4.70
C GLY A 72 -8.15 -8.60 4.59
N GLU A 73 -8.11 -7.53 3.81
CA GLU A 73 -6.90 -6.73 3.57
C GLU A 73 -6.99 -5.36 4.26
N TYR A 74 -5.93 -4.98 4.98
CA TYR A 74 -5.85 -3.77 5.78
C TYR A 74 -4.59 -2.96 5.47
N PRO A 75 -4.70 -1.63 5.27
CA PRO A 75 -3.55 -0.80 4.90
C PRO A 75 -2.42 -0.76 5.94
N THR A 76 -2.70 -1.02 7.22
CA THR A 76 -1.70 -0.94 8.30
C THR A 76 -1.81 -2.11 9.28
N TYR A 77 -0.69 -2.46 9.93
CA TYR A 77 -0.67 -3.51 10.95
C TYR A 77 -1.61 -3.20 12.12
N ALA A 78 -1.68 -1.93 12.56
CA ALA A 78 -2.57 -1.51 13.64
C ALA A 78 -4.04 -1.80 13.31
N GLN A 79 -4.48 -1.46 12.09
CA GLN A 79 -5.84 -1.80 11.65
C GLN A 79 -6.08 -3.31 11.58
N ALA A 80 -5.08 -4.07 11.13
CA ALA A 80 -5.18 -5.53 11.10
C ALA A 80 -5.30 -6.12 12.53
N CYS A 81 -4.55 -5.58 13.49
CA CYS A 81 -4.63 -5.96 14.90
C CYS A 81 -5.99 -5.60 15.51
N ASP A 82 -6.49 -4.39 15.30
CA ASP A 82 -7.80 -3.96 15.83
C ASP A 82 -8.92 -4.88 15.38
N VAL A 83 -8.92 -5.27 14.10
CA VAL A 83 -9.90 -6.21 13.58
C VAL A 83 -9.67 -7.62 14.12
N SER A 84 -8.42 -8.09 14.20
CA SER A 84 -8.11 -9.38 14.82
C SER A 84 -8.63 -9.44 16.26
N ASP A 85 -8.41 -8.41 17.05
CA ASP A 85 -8.88 -8.34 18.44
C ASP A 85 -10.41 -8.29 18.52
N TYR A 86 -11.07 -7.52 17.66
CA TYR A 86 -12.53 -7.56 17.55
C TYR A 86 -13.04 -8.97 17.23
N LEU A 87 -12.46 -9.64 16.23
CA LEU A 87 -12.87 -10.97 15.81
C LEU A 87 -12.67 -12.02 16.93
N LYS A 88 -11.60 -11.90 17.73
CA LYS A 88 -11.39 -12.76 18.91
C LYS A 88 -12.54 -12.65 19.92
N THR A 89 -13.12 -11.46 20.11
CA THR A 89 -14.23 -11.26 21.05
C THR A 89 -15.50 -12.02 20.68
N THR A 90 -15.65 -12.40 19.40
CA THR A 90 -16.85 -13.13 18.94
C THR A 90 -16.89 -14.59 19.41
N GLY A 91 -15.73 -15.19 19.73
CA GLY A 91 -15.63 -16.61 20.09
C GLY A 91 -16.04 -17.60 18.98
N LEU A 92 -16.20 -17.12 17.74
CA LEU A 92 -16.64 -17.90 16.59
C LEU A 92 -15.49 -18.60 15.87
N TYR A 93 -14.27 -18.09 16.01
CA TYR A 93 -13.12 -18.50 15.20
C TYR A 93 -12.12 -19.30 16.02
N SER A 94 -11.43 -20.25 15.40
CA SER A 94 -10.37 -21.05 16.05
C SER A 94 -9.02 -20.36 15.99
N GLU A 95 -8.74 -19.70 14.86
CA GLU A 95 -7.46 -19.07 14.59
C GLU A 95 -7.65 -17.82 13.73
N ILE A 96 -6.83 -16.79 13.98
CA ILE A 96 -6.73 -15.58 13.18
C ILE A 96 -5.26 -15.32 12.92
N ARG A 97 -4.87 -15.27 11.64
CA ARG A 97 -3.49 -14.99 11.20
C ARG A 97 -3.44 -13.61 10.56
N ILE A 98 -2.45 -12.81 10.93
CA ILE A 98 -2.09 -11.59 10.21
C ILE A 98 -0.83 -11.92 9.41
N SER A 99 -0.81 -11.58 8.14
CA SER A 99 0.35 -11.72 7.27
C SER A 99 0.59 -10.44 6.49
N HIS A 100 1.82 -10.23 6.06
CA HIS A 100 2.20 -9.15 5.17
C HIS A 100 3.40 -9.62 4.34
N PRO A 101 3.44 -9.36 3.01
CA PRO A 101 4.49 -9.88 2.14
C PRO A 101 5.91 -9.47 2.56
N ASP A 102 6.05 -8.28 3.15
CA ASP A 102 7.33 -7.74 3.62
C ASP A 102 7.59 -8.00 5.12
N GLY A 103 6.78 -8.87 5.75
CA GLY A 103 6.80 -9.12 7.19
C GLY A 103 5.92 -8.17 8.00
N LEU A 104 5.72 -8.48 9.29
CA LEU A 104 4.74 -7.79 10.15
C LEU A 104 5.20 -6.42 10.69
N GLY A 105 6.38 -5.96 10.31
CA GLY A 105 6.92 -4.67 10.77
C GLY A 105 7.41 -4.64 12.22
N GLY A 106 7.81 -5.78 12.79
CA GLY A 106 8.50 -5.81 14.09
C GLY A 106 9.95 -5.31 13.96
N GLU A 107 10.37 -4.46 14.89
CA GLU A 107 11.65 -3.72 14.97
C GLU A 107 11.67 -2.36 14.25
N GLN A 108 10.99 -1.37 14.86
CA GLN A 108 11.56 -0.02 15.04
C GLN A 108 11.47 0.37 16.51
#